data_AF-A0A2E7XKP0-F1
#
_entry.id   AF-A0A2E7XKP0-F1
#
_cell.length_a   1.000
_cell.length_b   1.000
_cell.length_c   1.000
_cell.angle_alpha   90.00
_cell.angle_beta   90.00
_cell.angle_gamma   90.00
#
_symmetry.space_group_name_H-M   'P 1'
#
loop_
_entity.id
_entity.type
_entity.pdbx_description
1 polymer ?
#
loop_
_entity_poly.entity_id
_entity_poly.type
_entity_poly.pdbx_seq_one_letter_code
_entity_poly.pdbx_strand_id
1 'polypeptide(L)'
;MVPNPTNEFSYCEISLYRVTNWHGLSHLAEYFNITADNVCAVGDQLNDLPMVQGASHGVAMGNAHDDLKAVANFICGKHDEDGLLDVVNYIRNHNSDHE
;
A
#
# COMPACT_ATOMS: atom_id res chain seq x y z
N MET A 1 -11.13 -12.45 -8.36
CA MET A 1 -10.33 -12.66 -9.59
C MET A 1 -9.86 -11.29 -10.02
N VAL A 2 -8.55 -11.11 -10.18
CA VAL A 2 -7.97 -9.84 -10.60
C VAL A 2 -7.89 -9.83 -12.13
N PRO A 3 -8.45 -8.83 -12.82
CA PRO A 3 -8.39 -8.75 -14.27
C PRO A 3 -6.96 -8.47 -14.74
N ASN A 4 -6.51 -9.14 -15.80
CA ASN A 4 -5.25 -8.79 -16.43
C ASN A 4 -5.46 -7.58 -17.35
N PRO A 5 -4.68 -6.49 -17.21
CA PRO A 5 -4.84 -5.31 -18.07
C PRO A 5 -4.48 -5.55 -19.54
N THR A 6 -3.80 -6.66 -19.86
CA THR A 6 -3.26 -6.94 -21.20
C THR A 6 -3.95 -8.07 -21.95
N ASN A 7 -4.84 -8.83 -21.30
CA ASN A 7 -5.56 -9.93 -21.94
C ASN A 7 -6.88 -10.27 -21.22
N GLU A 8 -7.67 -11.15 -21.83
CA GLU A 8 -9.00 -11.55 -21.34
C GLU A 8 -8.96 -12.48 -20.12
N PHE A 9 -7.78 -12.95 -19.71
CA PHE A 9 -7.66 -13.84 -18.56
C PHE A 9 -7.62 -13.04 -17.26
N SER A 10 -8.26 -13.59 -16.24
CA SER A 10 -8.10 -13.13 -14.87
C SER A 10 -7.16 -14.08 -14.12
N TYR A 11 -6.54 -13.57 -13.07
CA TYR A 11 -5.74 -14.40 -12.17
C TYR A 11 -6.32 -14.40 -10.76
N CYS A 12 -5.87 -15.37 -9.97
CA CYS A 12 -6.21 -15.53 -8.57
C CYS A 12 -4.91 -15.80 -7.81
N GLU A 13 -4.67 -15.02 -6.77
CA GLU A 13 -3.57 -15.27 -5.84
C GLU A 13 -4.06 -16.21 -4.74
N ILE A 14 -3.29 -17.26 -4.48
CA ILE A 14 -3.57 -18.22 -3.42
C ILE A 14 -2.36 -18.28 -2.50
N SER A 15 -2.57 -17.90 -1.25
CA SER A 15 -1.57 -17.97 -0.19
C SER A 15 -2.17 -18.63 1.06
N LEU A 16 -1.30 -18.92 2.03
CA LEU A 16 -1.77 -19.36 3.35
C LEU A 16 -2.53 -18.20 4.01
N TYR A 17 -3.65 -18.50 4.67
CA TYR A 17 -4.58 -17.51 5.24
C TYR A 17 -3.92 -16.40 6.08
N ARG A 18 -2.80 -16.70 6.78
CA ARG A 18 -2.09 -15.75 7.65
C ARG A 18 -0.85 -15.11 7.02
N VAL A 19 -0.53 -15.46 5.77
CA VAL A 19 0.63 -14.95 5.06
C VAL A 19 0.17 -13.89 4.08
N THR A 20 0.34 -12.63 4.49
CA THR A 20 -0.01 -11.42 3.73
C THR A 20 1.21 -10.56 3.50
N ASN A 21 1.10 -9.55 2.63
CA ASN A 21 2.15 -8.54 2.43
C ASN A 21 2.53 -7.87 3.77
N TRP A 22 1.54 -7.52 4.61
CA TRP A 22 1.78 -6.95 5.94
C TRP A 22 2.52 -7.90 6.88
N HIS A 23 2.23 -9.20 6.83
CA HIS A 23 2.95 -10.17 7.65
C HIS A 23 4.45 -10.13 7.34
N GLY A 24 4.84 -10.18 6.06
CA GLY A 24 6.24 -10.09 5.63
C GLY A 24 6.89 -8.77 6.03
N LEU A 25 6.19 -7.64 5.82
CA LEU A 25 6.68 -6.31 6.24
C LEU A 25 6.87 -6.22 7.76
N SER A 26 5.98 -6.80 8.56
CA SER A 26 6.08 -6.78 10.03
C SER A 26 7.33 -7.51 10.52
N HIS A 27 7.69 -8.64 9.90
CA HIS A 27 8.94 -9.35 10.22
C HIS A 27 10.18 -8.52 9.88
N LEU A 28 10.16 -7.83 8.72
CA LEU A 28 11.26 -6.93 8.34
C LEU A 28 11.35 -5.73 9.29
N ALA A 29 10.22 -5.14 9.63
CA ALA A 29 10.15 -4.00 10.54
C ALA A 29 10.70 -4.36 11.92
N GLU A 30 10.32 -5.53 12.47
CA GLU A 30 10.88 -6.06 13.71
C GLU A 30 12.40 -6.24 13.62
N TYR A 31 12.89 -6.85 12.54
CA TYR A 31 14.33 -7.06 12.31
C TYR A 31 15.13 -5.74 12.30
N PHE A 32 14.55 -4.66 11.77
CA PHE A 32 15.18 -3.34 11.69
C PHE A 32 14.83 -2.40 12.86
N ASN A 33 14.07 -2.87 13.87
CA ASN A 33 13.53 -2.04 14.95
C ASN A 33 12.73 -0.81 14.44
N ILE A 34 11.93 -1.00 13.40
CA ILE A 34 11.04 0.02 12.82
C ILE A 34 9.62 -0.26 13.34
N THR A 35 8.97 0.74 13.92
CA THR A 35 7.56 0.64 14.32
C THR A 35 6.64 0.92 13.14
N ALA A 36 5.38 0.44 13.18
CA ALA A 36 4.39 0.70 12.14
C ALA A 36 4.13 2.21 11.91
N ASP A 37 4.35 3.04 12.94
CA ASP A 37 4.30 4.51 12.88
C ASP A 37 5.30 5.10 11.87
N ASN A 38 6.40 4.39 11.63
CA ASN A 38 7.46 4.77 10.71
C ASN A 38 7.36 4.03 9.35
N VAL A 39 6.21 3.45 9.03
CA VAL A 39 5.98 2.72 7.79
C VAL A 39 4.97 3.47 6.92
N CYS A 40 5.36 3.65 5.65
CA CYS A 40 4.46 4.01 4.56
C CYS A 40 4.29 2.81 3.64
N ALA A 41 3.05 2.40 3.39
CA ALA A 41 2.73 1.29 2.49
C ALA A 41 1.81 1.80 1.37
N VAL A 42 2.18 1.51 0.12
CA VAL A 42 1.43 1.96 -1.07
C VAL A 42 0.95 0.72 -1.83
N GLY A 43 -0.34 0.65 -2.16
CA GLY A 43 -0.93 -0.47 -2.88
C GLY A 43 -1.96 -0.04 -3.93
N ASP A 44 -2.38 -1.00 -4.74
CA ASP A 44 -3.42 -0.80 -5.75
C ASP A 44 -4.46 -1.95 -5.79
N GLN A 45 -4.13 -3.12 -5.26
CA GLN A 45 -5.01 -4.29 -5.28
C GLN A 45 -5.46 -4.74 -3.88
N LEU A 46 -6.41 -5.67 -3.85
CA LEU A 46 -6.98 -6.17 -2.59
C LEU A 46 -5.99 -6.97 -1.73
N ASN A 47 -4.94 -7.56 -2.31
CA ASN A 47 -3.88 -8.22 -1.55
C ASN A 47 -3.01 -7.21 -0.76
N ASP A 48 -3.08 -5.92 -1.09
CA ASP A 48 -2.40 -4.84 -0.38
C ASP A 48 -3.18 -4.32 0.83
N LEU A 49 -4.46 -4.66 0.96
CA LEU A 49 -5.33 -4.24 2.08
C LEU A 49 -4.64 -4.38 3.45
N PRO A 50 -4.03 -5.54 3.79
CA PRO A 50 -3.41 -5.70 5.10
C PRO A 50 -2.28 -4.71 5.35
N MET A 51 -1.47 -4.37 4.34
CA MET A 51 -0.34 -3.46 4.54
C MET A 51 -0.76 -2.00 4.54
N VAL A 52 -1.75 -1.64 3.72
CA VAL A 52 -2.35 -0.29 3.71
C VAL A 52 -3.07 -0.02 5.03
N GLN A 53 -3.74 -1.00 5.63
CA GLN A 53 -4.37 -0.84 6.95
C GLN A 53 -3.38 -0.91 8.11
N GLY A 54 -2.29 -1.67 7.96
CA GLY A 54 -1.32 -1.90 9.03
C GLY A 54 -0.31 -0.77 9.21
N ALA A 55 0.05 -0.09 8.12
CA ALA A 55 0.97 1.04 8.14
C ALA A 55 0.29 2.30 8.68
N SER A 56 1.03 3.14 9.42
CA SER A 56 0.53 4.46 9.85
C SER A 56 0.26 5.39 8.65
N HIS A 57 1.04 5.22 7.59
CA HIS A 57 0.82 5.90 6.32
C HIS A 57 0.42 4.90 5.23
N GLY A 58 -0.82 4.44 5.26
CA GLY A 58 -1.43 3.62 4.22
C GLY A 58 -1.88 4.46 3.02
N VAL A 59 -1.43 4.10 1.82
CA VAL A 59 -1.70 4.84 0.59
C VAL A 59 -2.28 3.93 -0.50
N ALA A 60 -3.31 4.42 -1.18
CA ALA A 60 -3.86 3.77 -2.38
C ALA A 60 -3.48 4.55 -3.64
N MET A 61 -3.09 3.85 -4.70
CA MET A 61 -2.88 4.46 -6.02
C MET A 61 -4.20 4.98 -6.62
N GLY A 62 -4.13 5.96 -7.53
CA GLY A 62 -5.32 6.50 -8.20
C GLY A 62 -6.09 5.44 -9.00
N ASN A 63 -5.40 4.42 -9.52
CA ASN A 63 -5.98 3.26 -10.21
C ASN A 63 -6.32 2.08 -9.28
N ALA A 64 -6.24 2.26 -7.97
CA ALA A 64 -6.50 1.20 -7.01
C ALA A 64 -7.96 0.75 -6.97
N HIS A 65 -8.18 -0.47 -6.48
CA HIS A 65 -9.49 -1.00 -6.14
C HIS A 65 -10.21 -0.11 -5.12
N ASP A 66 -11.54 0.05 -5.26
CA ASP A 66 -12.33 0.97 -4.42
C ASP A 66 -12.28 0.63 -2.93
N ASP A 67 -12.35 -0.67 -2.59
CA ASP A 67 -12.20 -1.12 -1.20
C ASP A 67 -10.83 -0.77 -0.59
N LEU A 68 -9.76 -0.73 -1.39
CA LEU A 68 -8.43 -0.31 -0.91
C LEU A 68 -8.40 1.20 -0.68
N LYS A 69 -8.96 1.99 -1.61
CA LYS A 69 -9.09 3.44 -1.48
C LYS A 69 -9.90 3.84 -0.25
N ALA A 70 -10.94 3.07 0.08
CA ALA A 70 -11.82 3.33 1.22
C ALA A 70 -11.11 3.24 2.58
N VAL A 71 -9.97 2.53 2.66
CA VAL A 71 -9.22 2.34 3.92
C VAL A 71 -7.89 3.09 3.95
N ALA A 72 -7.47 3.72 2.86
CA ALA A 72 -6.21 4.44 2.78
C ALA A 72 -6.29 5.82 3.45
N ASN A 73 -5.18 6.26 4.06
CA ASN A 73 -5.03 7.60 4.62
C ASN A 73 -4.86 8.65 3.52
N PHE A 74 -4.26 8.24 2.39
CA PHE A 74 -4.00 9.11 1.25
C PHE A 74 -4.24 8.33 -0.05
N ILE A 75 -4.82 9.02 -1.05
CA ILE A 75 -4.95 8.49 -2.41
C ILE A 75 -4.05 9.33 -3.29
N CYS A 76 -3.03 8.72 -3.88
CA CYS A 76 -2.11 9.41 -4.78
C CYS A 76 -2.56 9.34 -6.24
N GLY A 77 -1.78 9.94 -7.15
CA GLY A 77 -1.95 9.77 -8.60
C GLY A 77 -1.92 8.31 -9.07
N LYS A 78 -2.21 8.09 -10.35
CA LYS A 78 -2.12 6.75 -10.93
C LYS A 78 -0.67 6.29 -11.10
N HIS A 79 -0.50 4.99 -11.32
CA HIS A 79 0.78 4.37 -11.62
C HIS A 79 1.51 4.98 -12.85
N ASP A 80 0.76 5.55 -13.80
CA ASP A 80 1.25 6.19 -15.03
C ASP A 80 1.24 7.74 -14.98
N GLU A 81 0.97 8.31 -13.81
CA GLU A 81 0.85 9.76 -13.58
C GLU A 81 1.76 10.22 -12.41
N ASP A 82 2.93 9.60 -12.27
CA ASP A 82 3.90 9.89 -11.19
C ASP A 82 3.31 9.77 -9.77
N GLY A 83 2.30 8.93 -9.54
CA GLY A 83 1.61 8.84 -8.25
C GLY A 83 2.52 8.56 -7.03
N LEU A 84 3.66 7.87 -7.22
CA LEU A 84 4.64 7.68 -6.15
C LEU A 84 5.37 8.98 -5.75
N LEU A 85 5.51 9.95 -6.66
CA LEU A 85 6.07 11.26 -6.33
C LEU A 85 5.16 12.02 -5.35
N ASP A 86 3.84 11.92 -5.51
CA ASP A 86 2.88 12.47 -4.56
C ASP A 86 3.06 11.86 -3.17
N VAL A 87 3.33 10.55 -3.09
CA VAL A 87 3.59 9.86 -1.82
C VAL A 87 4.86 10.39 -1.14
N VAL A 88 5.94 10.57 -1.91
CA VAL A 88 7.18 11.14 -1.37
C VAL A 88 6.93 12.53 -0.80
N ASN A 89 6.19 13.38 -1.53
CA ASN A 89 5.85 14.73 -1.07
C ASN A 89 4.94 14.69 0.17
N TYR A 90 3.94 13.79 0.18
CA TYR A 90 3.06 13.55 1.33
C TYR A 90 3.86 13.19 2.59
N ILE A 91 4.78 12.23 2.52
CA ILE A 91 5.62 11.83 3.66
C ILE A 91 6.57 12.96 4.09
N ARG A 92 7.18 13.67 3.14
CA ARG A 92 8.03 14.83 3.46
C ARG A 92 7.29 15.89 4.26
N ASN A 93 6.08 16.24 3.84
CA ASN A 93 5.27 17.23 4.54
C ASN A 93 4.91 16.76 5.96
N HIS A 94 4.50 15.49 6.12
CA HIS A 94 4.20 14.93 7.45
C HIS A 94 5.42 14.96 8.38
N ASN A 95 6.62 14.66 7.87
CA ASN A 95 7.83 14.69 8.67
C ASN A 95 8.25 16.12 9.04
N SER A 96 8.01 17.11 8.16
CA SER A 96 8.32 18.52 8.44
C SER A 96 7.41 19.15 9.50
N ASP A 97 6.18 18.65 9.67
CA ASP A 97 5.25 19.13 10.72
C ASP A 97 5.59 18.59 12.13
N HIS A 98 6.56 17.67 12.22
CA HIS A 98 7.00 17.01 13.46
C HIS A 98 8.39 17.46 13.96
N GLU A 99 9.01 18.44 13.31
CA GLU A 99 10.21 19.17 13.77
C GLU A 99 9.85 20.48 14.49
#